data_AF-A0A4Q3A6W7-F1
#
_entry.id   AF-A0A4Q3A6W7-F1
#
_cell.length_a   1.000
_cell.length_b   1.000
_cell.length_c   1.000
_cell.angle_alpha   90.00
_cell.angle_beta   90.00
_cell.angle_gamma   90.00
#
_symmetry.space_group_name_H-M   'P 1'
#
loop_
_entity.id
_entity.type
_entity.pdbx_description
1 polymer ?
#
loop_
_entity_poly.entity_id
_entity_poly.type
_entity_poly.pdbx_seq_one_letter_code
_entity_poly.pdbx_strand_id
1 'polypeptide(L)'
;YRDAWYGDITVAVRGGALHIDFAPHPQFASVLDPWGPDAFRTRMQPGKGEDALVSFAVKDGKVAGVTMKALSPLADFSYDYHHLNFVPVR
;
A
#
# COMPACT_ATOMS: atom_id res chain seq x y z
N TYR A 1 -7.40 3.51 -5.71
CA TYR A 1 -7.68 2.08 -5.82
C TYR A 1 -8.58 1.68 -4.67
N ARG A 2 -9.42 0.65 -4.84
CA ARG A 2 -10.33 0.17 -3.81
C ARG A 2 -10.17 -1.33 -3.61
N ASP A 3 -10.10 -1.74 -2.37
CA ASP A 3 -10.29 -3.12 -1.96
C ASP A 3 -11.69 -3.22 -1.32
N ALA A 4 -12.41 -4.30 -1.61
CA ALA A 4 -13.80 -4.44 -1.20
C ALA A 4 -13.97 -4.57 0.33
N TRP A 5 -12.94 -5.05 1.01
CA TRP A 5 -12.95 -5.29 2.44
C TRP A 5 -12.27 -4.14 3.21
N TYR A 6 -11.13 -3.66 2.71
CA TYR A 6 -10.37 -2.60 3.37
C TYR A 6 -10.91 -1.20 3.07
N GLY A 7 -11.30 -0.93 1.82
CA GLY A 7 -11.71 0.39 1.35
C GLY A 7 -10.69 1.07 0.43
N ASP A 8 -10.68 2.39 0.43
CA ASP A 8 -9.93 3.18 -0.55
C ASP A 8 -8.50 3.47 -0.14
N ILE A 9 -7.60 3.36 -1.11
CA ILE A 9 -6.26 3.92 -1.08
C ILE A 9 -6.04 4.86 -2.26
N THR A 10 -5.23 5.89 -2.05
CA THR A 10 -4.75 6.76 -3.12
C THR A 10 -3.25 6.61 -3.23
N VAL A 11 -2.75 6.38 -4.44
CA VAL A 11 -1.31 6.40 -4.73
C VAL A 11 -1.04 7.52 -5.71
N ALA A 12 -0.13 8.42 -5.36
CA ALA A 12 0.18 9.60 -6.18
C ALA A 12 1.64 10.02 -6.03
N VAL A 13 2.17 10.66 -7.07
CA VAL A 13 3.49 11.31 -6.99
C VAL A 13 3.32 12.70 -6.37
N ARG A 14 4.05 12.98 -5.29
CA ARG A 14 4.09 14.29 -4.63
C ARG A 14 5.55 14.65 -4.37
N GLY A 15 5.98 15.84 -4.80
CA GLY A 15 7.36 16.28 -4.60
C GLY A 15 8.43 15.35 -5.20
N GLY A 16 8.10 14.59 -6.25
CA GLY A 16 9.02 13.63 -6.88
C GLY A 16 9.09 12.24 -6.21
N ALA A 17 8.37 12.03 -5.10
CA ALA A 17 8.27 10.73 -4.44
C ALA A 17 6.87 10.12 -4.62
N LEU A 18 6.78 8.79 -4.55
CA LEU A 18 5.51 8.09 -4.55
C LEU A 18 4.93 8.08 -3.13
N HIS A 19 3.66 8.41 -2.98
CA HIS A 19 2.95 8.41 -1.70
C HIS A 19 1.74 7.50 -1.78
N ILE A 20 1.40 6.90 -0.65
CA ILE A 20 0.17 6.15 -0.44
C ILE A 20 -0.60 6.74 0.74
N ASP A 21 -1.89 6.98 0.53
CA ASP A 21 -2.84 7.37 1.59
C ASP A 21 -3.91 6.30 1.72
N PHE A 22 -4.28 6.00 2.96
CA PHE A 22 -5.32 5.04 3.30
C PHE A 22 -6.53 5.79 3.84
N ALA A 23 -7.62 5.85 3.07
CA ALA A 23 -8.80 6.61 3.47
C ALA A 23 -9.42 6.14 4.80
N PRO A 24 -9.49 4.83 5.10
CA PRO A 24 -9.99 4.36 6.40
C PRO A 24 -9.02 4.61 7.56
N HIS A 25 -7.71 4.72 7.27
CA HIS A 25 -6.65 4.83 8.29
C HIS A 25 -5.59 5.88 7.90
N PRO A 26 -5.90 7.19 7.97
CA PRO A 26 -4.97 8.24 7.54
C PRO A 26 -3.62 8.22 8.27
N GLN A 27 -3.56 7.66 9.48
CA GLN A 27 -2.31 7.51 10.23
C GLN A 27 -1.28 6.56 9.58
N PHE A 28 -1.67 5.75 8.61
CA PHE A 28 -0.76 4.87 7.85
C PHE A 28 -0.21 5.54 6.58
N ALA A 29 -0.61 6.78 6.28
CA ALA A 29 -0.11 7.51 5.13
C ALA A 29 1.44 7.52 5.12
N SER A 30 2.01 7.18 3.97
CA SER A 30 3.42 6.84 3.87
C SER A 30 4.02 7.28 2.54
N VAL A 31 5.32 7.59 2.57
CA VAL A 31 6.16 7.56 1.36
C VAL A 31 6.40 6.10 0.99
N LEU A 32 6.42 5.82 -0.31
CA LEU A 32 6.75 4.52 -0.88
C LEU A 32 8.19 4.54 -1.37
N ASP A 33 9.07 3.89 -0.62
CA ASP A 33 10.50 3.74 -0.95
C ASP A 33 10.70 2.50 -1.83
N PRO A 34 11.50 2.56 -2.91
CA PRO A 34 11.81 1.38 -3.71
C PRO A 34 12.39 0.25 -2.87
N TRP A 35 11.86 -0.97 -3.04
CA TRP A 35 12.27 -2.14 -2.30
C TRP A 35 12.45 -3.33 -3.24
N GLY A 36 13.70 -3.60 -3.62
CA GLY A 36 14.00 -4.63 -4.60
C GLY A 36 13.51 -4.25 -6.01
N PRO A 37 13.31 -5.24 -6.90
CA PRO A 37 13.02 -4.98 -8.31
C PRO A 37 11.56 -4.62 -8.61
N ASP A 38 10.60 -5.05 -7.78
CA ASP A 38 9.18 -5.10 -8.13
C ASP A 38 8.23 -4.64 -7.01
N ALA A 39 8.78 -4.07 -5.93
CA ALA A 39 7.98 -3.62 -4.79
C ALA A 39 8.45 -2.27 -4.25
N PHE A 40 7.58 -1.67 -3.45
CA PHE A 40 7.87 -0.51 -2.62
C PHE A 40 7.59 -0.86 -1.17
N ARG A 41 8.34 -0.26 -0.26
CA ARG A 41 8.10 -0.34 1.18
C ARG A 41 7.44 0.95 1.66
N THR A 42 6.38 0.83 2.45
CA THR A 42 5.84 1.98 3.19
C THR A 42 6.84 2.46 4.24
N ARG A 43 6.82 3.76 4.55
CA ARG A 43 7.53 4.35 5.69
C ARG A 43 6.52 4.89 6.69
N MET A 44 5.90 3.99 7.45
CA MET A 44 4.92 4.38 8.46
C MET A 44 5.63 5.09 9.62
N GLN A 45 4.91 6.02 10.26
CA GLN A 45 5.45 6.69 11.44
C GLN A 45 5.64 5.69 12.59
N PRO A 46 6.74 5.75 13.35
CA PRO A 46 6.98 4.85 14.48
C PRO A 46 5.79 4.77 15.44
N GLY A 47 5.34 3.56 15.76
CA GLY A 47 4.21 3.32 16.66
C GLY A 47 2.83 3.64 16.06
N LYS A 48 2.74 4.03 14.78
CA LYS A 48 1.46 4.19 14.07
C LYS A 48 1.09 2.95 13.28
N GLY A 49 2.07 2.17 12.82
CA GLY A 49 1.83 0.92 12.13
C GLY A 49 3.13 0.24 11.78
N GLU A 50 3.00 -0.92 11.16
CA GLU A 50 4.11 -1.71 10.67
C GLU A 50 4.27 -1.50 9.17
N ASP A 51 5.51 -1.46 8.70
CA ASP A 51 5.74 -1.27 7.28
C ASP A 51 5.21 -2.46 6.47
N ALA A 52 4.74 -2.17 5.26
CA ALA A 52 4.25 -3.13 4.30
C ALA A 52 4.98 -2.99 2.97
N LEU A 53 5.10 -4.10 2.26
CA LEU A 53 5.42 -4.12 0.85
C LEU A 53 4.16 -3.86 0.03
N VAL A 54 4.31 -3.00 -0.97
CA VAL A 54 3.31 -2.60 -1.94
C VAL A 54 3.83 -2.98 -3.32
N SER A 55 3.07 -3.80 -4.04
CA SER A 55 3.41 -4.23 -5.40
C SER A 55 2.30 -3.82 -6.36
N PHE A 56 2.69 -3.47 -7.59
CA PHE A 56 1.78 -3.00 -8.62
C PHE A 56 1.74 -4.02 -9.76
N ALA A 57 0.56 -4.56 -10.05
CA ALA A 57 0.35 -5.34 -11.25
C ALA A 57 0.15 -4.38 -12.43
N VAL A 58 1.03 -4.42 -13.43
CA VAL A 58 0.95 -3.57 -14.63
C VAL A 58 0.50 -4.41 -15.81
N LYS A 59 -0.54 -3.94 -16.51
CA LYS A 59 -1.02 -4.52 -17.76
C LYS A 59 -1.16 -3.41 -18.81
N ASP A 60 -0.58 -3.62 -19.98
CA ASP A 60 -0.64 -2.66 -21.10
C ASP A 60 -0.18 -1.24 -20.71
N GLY A 61 0.88 -1.15 -19.91
CA GLY A 61 1.44 0.13 -19.42
C GLY A 61 0.60 0.84 -18.36
N LYS A 62 -0.48 0.21 -17.87
CA LYS A 62 -1.37 0.76 -16.82
C LYS A 62 -1.37 -0.13 -15.60
N VAL A 63 -1.50 0.47 -14.43
CA VAL A 63 -1.68 -0.30 -13.19
C VAL A 63 -3.06 -0.95 -13.21
N ALA A 64 -3.09 -2.28 -13.17
CA ALA A 64 -4.28 -3.12 -13.14
C ALA A 64 -4.64 -3.56 -11.71
N GLY A 65 -3.70 -3.52 -10.77
CA GLY A 65 -3.94 -3.84 -9.38
C GLY A 65 -2.80 -3.42 -8.46
N VAL A 66 -3.12 -3.32 -7.17
CA VAL A 66 -2.14 -3.09 -6.10
C VAL A 66 -2.32 -4.16 -5.04
N THR A 67 -1.25 -4.82 -4.66
CA THR A 67 -1.25 -5.79 -3.55
C THR A 67 -0.38 -5.28 -2.42
N MET A 68 -0.75 -5.64 -1.19
CA MET A 68 -0.01 -5.25 0.00
C MET A 68 0.27 -6.44 0.91
N LYS A 69 1.47 -6.49 1.49
CA LYS A 69 1.89 -7.52 2.45
C LYS A 69 2.71 -6.90 3.57
N ALA A 70 2.37 -7.16 4.83
CA ALA A 70 3.16 -6.69 5.97
C ALA A 70 4.61 -7.24 5.96
N LEU A 71 5.58 -6.40 6.34
CA LEU A 71 6.99 -6.80 6.49
C LEU A 71 7.30 -7.46 7.83
N SER A 72 6.51 -7.15 8.87
CA SER A 72 6.76 -7.65 10.23
C SER A 72 5.96 -8.92 10.52
N PRO A 73 6.59 -10.00 11.06
CA PRO A 73 5.87 -11.15 11.60
C PRO A 73 5.12 -10.82 12.90
N LEU A 74 5.43 -9.68 13.53
CA LEU A 74 4.74 -9.13 14.70
C LEU A 74 3.65 -8.12 14.31
N ALA A 75 3.32 -7.98 13.02
CA ALA A 75 2.20 -7.16 12.57
C ALA A 75 0.89 -7.77 13.10
N ASP A 76 0.58 -7.46 14.36
CA ASP A 76 -0.71 -7.60 14.99
C ASP A 76 -1.58 -6.44 14.51
N PHE A 77 -2.05 -6.55 13.27
CA PHE A 77 -3.27 -5.88 12.89
C PHE A 77 -4.34 -6.94 12.92
N SER A 78 -5.39 -6.71 13.68
CA SER A 78 -6.47 -7.65 14.00
C SER A 78 -7.30 -8.09 12.79
N TYR A 79 -6.80 -7.98 11.56
CA TYR A 79 -7.44 -8.41 10.33
C TYR A 79 -6.44 -8.89 9.27
N ASP A 80 -6.84 -9.97 8.62
CA ASP A 80 -6.15 -10.82 7.65
C ASP A 80 -5.66 -10.05 6.40
N TYR A 81 -4.49 -9.40 6.47
CA TYR A 81 -3.84 -8.72 5.33
C TYR A 81 -3.26 -9.68 4.29
N HIS A 82 -3.46 -10.99 4.42
CA HIS A 82 -2.67 -11.94 3.64
C HIS A 82 -2.82 -11.74 2.12
N HIS A 83 -3.91 -11.13 1.65
CA HIS A 83 -4.12 -10.82 0.23
C HIS A 83 -4.99 -9.58 -0.02
N LEU A 84 -4.57 -8.37 0.41
CA LEU A 84 -5.26 -7.16 -0.08
C LEU A 84 -5.05 -7.00 -1.58
N ASN A 85 -6.14 -6.78 -2.31
CA ASN A 85 -6.15 -6.68 -3.77
C ASN A 85 -6.95 -5.47 -4.21
N PHE A 86 -6.28 -4.33 -4.27
CA PHE A 86 -6.92 -3.09 -4.67
C PHE A 86 -7.00 -3.00 -6.20
N VAL A 87 -8.20 -2.68 -6.69
CA VAL A 87 -8.45 -2.46 -8.13
C VAL A 87 -8.63 -0.96 -8.42
N PRO A 88 -8.33 -0.50 -9.65
CA PRO A 88 -8.63 0.88 -10.05
C PRO A 88 -10.13 1.18 -9.89
N VAL A 89 -10.45 2.31 -9.27
CA VAL A 89 -11.81 2.86 -9.28
C VAL A 89 -11.93 3.81 -10.46
N ARG A 90 -13.04 3.71 -11.21
CA ARG A 90 -13.31 4.57 -12.37
C ARG A 90 -13.67 5.99 -11.96
#